data_AF-A0AAD0PVM4-F1
#
_entry.id   AF-A0AAD0PVM4-F1
#
_cell.length_a   1.000
_cell.length_b   1.000
_cell.length_c   1.000
_cell.angle_alpha   90.00
_cell.angle_beta   90.00
_cell.angle_gamma   90.00
#
_symmetry.space_group_name_H-M   'P 1'
#
loop_
_entity.id
_entity.type
_entity.pdbx_description
1 polymer ?
#
loop_
_entity_poly.entity_id
_entity_poly.type
_entity_poly.pdbx_seq_one_letter_code
_entity_poly.pdbx_strand_id
1 'polypeptide(L)'
;MFALIIAIIAIALTVYLAVSTLFYGGDGLSNGSARAIASTFINQGQQISGAHVLYKNDNAGLSLSEAAETATAKTAVSTELTKLVADQYLSSVPTPPAGLQYRVAESFDADGTTVPKVIVAEAAAGETIANEVCDIIADQSANSTGTFGCVKGATADANKVWYRI
;
A
#
# COMPACT_ATOMS: atom_id res chain seq x y z
N MET A 1 5.39 32.68 -47.66
CA MET A 1 4.12 31.92 -47.67
C MET A 1 4.31 30.46 -47.27
N PHE A 2 5.41 29.80 -47.67
CA PHE A 2 5.72 28.40 -47.29
C PHE A 2 5.86 28.17 -45.76
N ALA A 3 6.49 29.12 -45.04
CA ALA A 3 6.67 29.03 -43.59
C ALA A 3 5.36 29.05 -42.78
N LEU A 4 4.33 29.72 -43.29
CA LEU A 4 3.04 29.84 -42.59
C LEU A 4 2.26 28.51 -42.63
N ILE A 5 2.35 27.79 -43.76
CA ILE A 5 1.70 26.48 -43.93
C ILE A 5 2.35 25.45 -43.00
N ILE A 6 3.69 25.42 -42.94
CA ILE A 6 4.43 24.50 -42.04
C ILE A 6 4.09 24.80 -40.58
N ALA A 7 4.02 26.07 -40.19
CA ALA A 7 3.67 26.46 -38.82
C ALA A 7 2.26 25.99 -38.42
N ILE A 8 1.27 26.13 -39.30
CA ILE A 8 -0.10 25.67 -39.03
C ILE A 8 -0.16 24.15 -38.90
N ILE A 9 0.54 23.41 -39.78
CA ILE A 9 0.57 21.95 -39.71
C ILE A 9 1.28 21.48 -38.43
N ALA A 10 2.36 22.15 -38.01
CA ALA A 10 3.07 21.83 -36.77
C ALA A 10 2.19 22.05 -35.51
N ILE A 11 1.42 23.13 -35.48
CA ILE A 11 0.46 23.39 -34.39
C ILE A 11 -0.65 22.33 -34.39
N ALA A 12 -1.18 21.97 -35.55
CA ALA A 12 -2.21 20.93 -35.66
C ALA A 12 -1.71 19.56 -35.17
N LEU A 13 -0.49 19.17 -35.53
CA LEU A 13 0.12 17.90 -35.12
C LEU A 13 0.41 17.85 -33.62
N THR A 14 0.90 18.94 -33.04
CA THR A 14 1.16 19.03 -31.60
C THR A 14 -0.11 18.96 -30.77
N VAL A 15 -1.19 19.62 -31.21
CA VAL A 15 -2.51 19.50 -30.59
C VAL A 15 -3.05 18.06 -30.70
N TYR A 16 -2.94 17.43 -31.87
CA TYR A 16 -3.40 16.06 -32.06
C TYR A 16 -2.66 15.06 -31.15
N LEU A 17 -1.34 15.21 -31.01
CA LEU A 17 -0.53 14.36 -30.15
C LEU A 17 -0.86 14.60 -28.67
N ALA A 18 -1.03 15.85 -28.25
CA ALA A 18 -1.43 16.20 -26.89
C ALA A 18 -2.80 15.60 -26.52
N VAL A 19 -3.79 15.71 -27.42
CA VAL A 19 -5.13 15.11 -27.24
C VAL A 19 -5.02 13.59 -27.15
N SER A 20 -4.21 12.97 -28.02
CA SER A 20 -3.99 11.52 -27.99
C SER A 20 -3.36 11.07 -26.66
N THR A 21 -2.39 11.82 -26.13
CA THR A 21 -1.80 11.51 -24.81
C THR A 21 -2.76 11.75 -23.65
N LEU A 22 -3.71 12.68 -23.78
CA LEU A 22 -4.68 12.96 -22.73
C LEU A 22 -5.77 11.87 -22.65
N PHE A 23 -6.28 11.42 -23.81
CA PHE A 23 -7.33 10.40 -23.88
C PHE A 23 -6.80 8.96 -23.78
N TYR A 24 -5.60 8.66 -24.30
CA TYR A 24 -5.04 7.31 -24.28
C TYR A 24 -3.86 7.14 -23.30
N GLY A 25 -3.18 8.21 -22.91
CA GLY A 25 -2.09 8.15 -21.93
C GLY A 25 -2.56 8.22 -20.47
N GLY A 26 -3.75 8.78 -20.22
CA GLY A 26 -4.34 8.91 -18.88
C GLY A 26 -4.56 7.58 -18.18
N ASP A 27 -5.21 6.61 -18.86
CA ASP A 27 -5.46 5.28 -18.30
C ASP A 27 -4.19 4.45 -18.12
N GLY A 28 -3.20 4.60 -19.01
CA GLY A 28 -1.90 3.93 -18.85
C GLY A 28 -1.12 4.47 -17.65
N LEU A 29 -1.17 5.80 -17.43
CA LEU A 29 -0.47 6.47 -16.34
C LEU A 29 -1.15 6.24 -14.98
N SER A 30 -2.48 6.30 -14.92
CA SER A 30 -3.25 6.04 -13.69
C SER A 30 -3.07 4.59 -13.23
N ASN A 31 -3.22 3.61 -14.14
CA ASN A 31 -2.98 2.21 -13.83
C ASN A 31 -1.51 1.93 -13.50
N GLY A 32 -0.56 2.61 -14.16
CA GLY A 32 0.86 2.54 -13.82
C GLY A 32 1.15 3.01 -12.40
N SER A 33 0.55 4.15 -12.01
CA SER A 33 0.69 4.69 -10.65
C SER A 33 0.04 3.81 -9.58
N ALA A 34 -1.16 3.27 -9.85
CA ALA A 34 -1.85 2.36 -8.94
C ALA A 34 -1.08 1.04 -8.75
N ARG A 35 -0.51 0.49 -9.83
CA ARG A 35 0.37 -0.69 -9.76
C ARG A 35 1.63 -0.40 -8.95
N ALA A 36 2.26 0.76 -9.14
CA ALA A 36 3.44 1.14 -8.37
C ALA A 36 3.13 1.22 -6.87
N ILE A 37 2.03 1.88 -6.50
CA ILE A 37 1.56 1.97 -5.11
C ILE A 37 1.26 0.58 -4.54
N ALA A 38 0.54 -0.27 -5.29
CA ALA A 38 0.26 -1.65 -4.88
C ALA A 38 1.55 -2.46 -4.65
N SER A 39 2.52 -2.36 -5.56
CA SER A 39 3.83 -2.99 -5.39
C SER A 39 4.59 -2.45 -4.18
N THR A 40 4.48 -1.15 -3.87
CA THR A 40 5.06 -0.58 -2.65
C THR A 40 4.46 -1.25 -1.41
N PHE A 41 3.14 -1.36 -1.32
CA PHE A 41 2.49 -2.06 -0.21
C PHE A 41 2.96 -3.50 -0.07
N ILE A 42 3.00 -4.25 -1.17
CA ILE A 42 3.40 -5.67 -1.15
C ILE A 42 4.85 -5.80 -0.67
N ASN A 43 5.77 -5.02 -1.24
CA ASN A 43 7.19 -5.08 -0.89
C ASN A 43 7.45 -4.64 0.55
N GLN A 44 6.78 -3.60 1.03
CA GLN A 44 6.92 -3.13 2.41
C GLN A 44 6.36 -4.15 3.41
N GLY A 45 5.20 -4.73 3.12
CA GLY A 45 4.61 -5.77 3.98
C GLY A 45 5.44 -7.05 4.04
N GLN A 46 6.04 -7.46 2.93
CA GLN A 46 6.97 -8.60 2.91
C GLN A 46 8.23 -8.33 3.74
N GLN A 47 8.76 -7.11 3.73
CA GLN A 47 9.88 -6.72 4.60
C GLN A 47 9.50 -6.82 6.08
N ILE A 48 8.32 -6.30 6.46
CA ILE A 48 7.84 -6.34 7.84
C ILE A 48 7.57 -7.78 8.29
N SER A 49 6.89 -8.58 7.46
CA SER A 49 6.59 -9.98 7.76
C SER A 49 7.88 -10.81 7.90
N GLY A 50 8.85 -10.62 7.02
CA GLY A 50 10.16 -11.27 7.12
C GLY A 50 10.93 -10.88 8.39
N ALA A 51 10.95 -9.59 8.72
CA ALA A 51 11.58 -9.09 9.95
C ALA A 51 10.90 -9.64 11.22
N HIS A 52 9.57 -9.77 11.21
CA HIS A 52 8.81 -10.38 12.31
C HIS A 52 9.17 -11.85 12.50
N VAL A 53 9.28 -12.63 11.42
CA VAL A 53 9.68 -14.04 11.50
C VAL A 53 11.06 -14.20 12.13
N LEU A 54 12.01 -13.32 11.79
CA LEU A 54 13.34 -13.30 12.41
C LEU A 54 13.28 -12.93 13.90
N TYR A 55 12.57 -11.86 14.24
CA TYR A 55 12.32 -11.46 15.62
C TYR A 55 11.74 -12.62 16.45
N LYS A 56 10.75 -13.31 15.88
CA LYS A 56 10.10 -14.45 16.53
C LYS A 56 11.04 -15.63 16.75
N ASN A 57 11.92 -15.90 15.79
CA ASN A 57 12.89 -16.97 15.91
C ASN A 57 13.88 -16.70 17.06
N ASP A 58 14.37 -15.46 17.16
CA ASP A 58 15.37 -15.08 18.15
C ASP A 58 14.77 -14.89 19.56
N ASN A 59 13.49 -14.56 19.64
CA ASN A 59 12.77 -14.34 20.91
C ASN A 59 11.92 -15.55 21.34
N ALA A 60 12.39 -16.77 21.06
CA ALA A 60 11.76 -18.02 21.51
C ALA A 60 10.26 -18.16 21.15
N GLY A 61 9.85 -17.63 19.99
CA GLY A 61 8.46 -17.69 19.51
C GLY A 61 7.60 -16.49 19.91
N LEU A 62 8.13 -15.52 20.65
CA LEU A 62 7.43 -14.26 20.94
C LEU A 62 7.15 -13.51 19.63
N SER A 63 5.92 -13.03 19.48
CA SER A 63 5.48 -12.27 18.31
C SER A 63 5.16 -10.85 18.73
N LEU A 64 5.19 -9.90 17.79
CA LEU A 64 4.64 -8.56 18.02
C LEU A 64 3.18 -8.68 18.48
N SER A 65 2.79 -7.86 19.46
CA SER A 65 1.44 -7.87 20.05
C SER A 65 0.87 -6.46 20.09
N GLU A 66 -0.41 -6.34 19.71
CA GLU A 66 -1.17 -5.10 19.77
C GLU A 66 -1.23 -4.51 21.20
N ALA A 67 -1.09 -5.34 22.24
CA ALA A 67 -1.17 -4.91 23.64
C ALA A 67 -0.09 -3.87 24.03
N ALA A 68 1.03 -3.82 23.30
CA ALA A 68 2.09 -2.84 23.51
C ALA A 68 2.09 -1.74 22.41
N GLU A 69 1.12 -1.77 21.50
CA GLU A 69 0.92 -0.72 20.51
C GLU A 69 0.26 0.50 21.14
N THR A 70 1.06 1.55 21.41
CA THR A 70 0.55 2.79 22.03
C THR A 70 0.24 3.89 21.00
N ALA A 71 0.32 3.59 19.71
CA ALA A 71 0.13 4.56 18.65
C ALA A 71 -1.36 4.96 18.53
N THR A 72 -1.82 5.92 19.32
CA THR A 72 -3.22 6.41 19.28
C THR A 72 -3.44 7.51 18.24
N ALA A 73 -2.36 8.13 17.75
CA ALA A 73 -2.41 9.18 16.74
C ALA A 73 -2.26 8.60 15.32
N LYS A 74 -2.98 9.22 14.38
CA LYS A 74 -3.09 8.84 12.95
C LYS A 74 -1.77 8.94 12.16
N THR A 75 -0.71 9.46 12.77
CA THR A 75 0.65 9.62 12.23
C THR A 75 1.73 9.03 13.16
N ALA A 76 1.36 8.29 14.20
CA ALA A 76 2.31 7.63 15.10
C ALA A 76 2.77 6.27 14.55
N VAL A 77 4.07 6.10 14.34
CA VAL A 77 4.68 4.79 14.03
C VAL A 77 4.34 3.82 15.18
N SER A 78 3.83 2.62 14.86
CA SER A 78 3.55 1.61 15.90
C SER A 78 4.81 1.32 16.72
N THR A 79 4.66 1.36 18.04
CA THR A 79 5.75 1.10 18.99
C THR A 79 6.30 -0.31 18.82
N GLU A 80 5.44 -1.27 18.46
CA GLU A 80 5.84 -2.65 18.19
C GLU A 80 6.70 -2.78 16.95
N LEU A 81 6.33 -2.11 15.85
CA LEU A 81 7.18 -2.08 14.66
C LEU A 81 8.52 -1.38 14.93
N THR A 82 8.57 -0.46 15.89
CA THR A 82 9.82 0.18 16.32
C THR A 82 10.75 -0.82 17.03
N LYS A 83 10.24 -1.87 17.68
CA LYS A 83 11.08 -2.94 18.26
C LYS A 83 11.88 -3.67 17.18
N LEU A 84 11.27 -3.92 16.01
CA LEU A 84 11.99 -4.52 14.88
C LEU A 84 13.17 -3.65 14.42
N VAL A 85 13.09 -2.34 14.59
CA VAL A 85 14.20 -1.42 14.28
C VAL A 85 15.23 -1.39 15.39
N ALA A 86 14.78 -1.32 16.66
CA ALA A 86 15.66 -1.31 17.82
C ALA A 86 16.51 -2.59 17.91
N ASP A 87 15.90 -3.73 17.61
CA ASP A 87 16.52 -5.06 17.61
C ASP A 87 17.19 -5.41 16.26
N GLN A 88 17.31 -4.43 15.35
CA GLN A 88 18.05 -4.51 14.08
C GLN A 88 17.51 -5.50 13.02
N TYR A 89 16.25 -5.94 13.13
CA TYR A 89 15.57 -6.71 12.07
C TYR A 89 15.12 -5.82 10.90
N LEU A 90 14.93 -4.52 11.13
CA LEU A 90 14.64 -3.50 10.13
C LEU A 90 15.58 -2.32 10.29
N SER A 91 16.02 -1.71 9.19
CA SER A 91 16.81 -0.47 9.25
C SER A 91 15.95 0.75 9.58
N SER A 92 14.66 0.71 9.25
CA SER A 92 13.66 1.71 9.60
C SER A 92 12.27 1.12 9.43
N VAL A 93 11.26 1.68 10.11
CA VAL A 93 9.87 1.25 9.87
C VAL A 93 9.43 1.79 8.51
N PRO A 94 9.01 0.92 7.56
CA PRO A 94 8.52 1.39 6.27
C PRO A 94 7.35 2.35 6.44
N THR A 95 7.38 3.44 5.68
CA THR A 95 6.26 4.40 5.66
C THR A 95 5.37 4.07 4.47
N PRO A 96 4.09 3.71 4.70
CA PRO A 96 3.20 3.42 3.60
C PRO A 96 2.82 4.69 2.81
N PRO A 97 2.46 4.55 1.53
CA PRO A 97 1.96 5.65 0.70
C PRO A 97 0.74 6.35 1.33
N ALA A 98 0.43 7.58 0.91
CA ALA A 98 -0.80 8.31 1.24
C ALA A 98 -1.05 8.59 2.74
N GLY A 99 0.00 8.84 3.52
CA GLY A 99 -0.14 9.20 4.94
C GLY A 99 -0.76 8.11 5.82
N LEU A 100 -0.79 6.87 5.32
CA LEU A 100 -1.28 5.71 6.05
C LEU A 100 -0.24 5.26 7.08
N GLN A 101 -0.60 4.28 7.91
CA GLN A 101 0.32 3.69 8.89
C GLN A 101 0.18 2.18 9.00
N TYR A 102 1.29 1.51 9.29
CA TYR A 102 1.30 0.10 9.67
C TYR A 102 1.05 -0.08 11.16
N ARG A 103 0.15 -1.01 11.48
CA ARG A 103 -0.29 -1.34 12.84
C ARG A 103 -0.37 -2.83 13.03
N VAL A 104 -0.03 -3.33 14.22
CA VAL A 104 -0.23 -4.72 14.60
C VAL A 104 -1.65 -4.89 15.08
N ALA A 105 -2.38 -5.86 14.54
CA ALA A 105 -3.69 -6.27 15.00
C ALA A 105 -3.68 -7.76 15.36
N GLU A 106 -4.23 -8.13 16.51
CA GLU A 106 -4.30 -9.55 16.91
C GLU A 106 -5.31 -10.36 16.09
N SER A 107 -6.31 -9.67 15.52
CA SER A 107 -7.27 -10.24 14.57
C SER A 107 -7.74 -9.16 13.61
N PHE A 108 -7.97 -9.54 12.36
CA PHE A 108 -8.53 -8.66 11.34
C PHE A 108 -9.55 -9.41 10.50
N ASP A 109 -10.74 -8.82 10.33
CA ASP A 109 -11.77 -9.39 9.48
C ASP A 109 -11.54 -9.00 8.03
N ALA A 110 -11.04 -9.96 7.25
CA ALA A 110 -10.89 -9.85 5.81
C ALA A 110 -12.16 -10.35 5.11
N ASP A 111 -13.11 -9.44 4.85
CA ASP A 111 -14.34 -9.72 4.11
C ASP A 111 -15.10 -10.96 4.62
N GLY A 112 -15.32 -11.01 5.94
CA GLY A 112 -16.01 -12.11 6.60
C GLY A 112 -15.13 -13.31 6.97
N THR A 113 -13.83 -13.26 6.68
CA THR A 113 -12.84 -14.23 7.14
C THR A 113 -11.92 -13.58 8.17
N THR A 114 -11.96 -14.05 9.42
CA THR A 114 -11.04 -13.55 10.44
C THR A 114 -9.62 -14.10 10.21
N VAL A 115 -8.69 -13.20 9.94
CA VAL A 115 -7.27 -13.50 9.80
C VAL A 115 -6.59 -13.21 11.15
N PRO A 116 -5.97 -14.21 11.80
CA PRO A 116 -5.28 -14.00 13.06
C PRO A 116 -3.93 -13.34 12.80
N LYS A 117 -3.56 -12.39 13.68
CA LYS A 117 -2.27 -11.71 13.74
C LYS A 117 -1.82 -11.14 12.41
N VAL A 118 -2.14 -9.87 12.20
CA VAL A 118 -1.81 -9.18 10.97
C VAL A 118 -1.16 -7.83 11.25
N ILE A 119 -0.43 -7.34 10.26
CA ILE A 119 -0.13 -5.93 10.12
C ILE A 119 -1.21 -5.31 9.23
N VAL A 120 -1.83 -4.22 9.65
CA VAL A 120 -2.82 -3.48 8.86
C VAL A 120 -2.24 -2.13 8.46
N ALA A 121 -2.31 -1.81 7.17
CA ALA A 121 -2.13 -0.47 6.66
C ALA A 121 -3.48 0.26 6.68
N GLU A 122 -3.63 1.20 7.61
CA GLU A 122 -4.86 1.97 7.78
C GLU A 122 -4.64 3.45 7.52
N ALA A 123 -5.69 4.13 7.07
CA ALA A 123 -5.58 5.53 6.71
C ALA A 123 -5.61 6.49 7.88
N ALA A 124 -4.73 7.50 7.81
CA ALA A 124 -4.96 8.74 8.52
C ALA A 124 -6.23 9.41 7.97
N ALA A 125 -7.02 10.03 8.84
CA ALA A 125 -8.33 10.58 8.46
C ALA A 125 -8.24 11.51 7.24
N GLY A 126 -9.06 11.21 6.23
CA GLY A 126 -9.16 11.96 4.98
C GLY A 126 -8.36 11.36 3.82
N GLU A 127 -7.43 10.44 4.08
CA GLU A 127 -6.73 9.66 3.05
C GLU A 127 -7.43 8.31 2.88
N THR A 128 -7.45 7.77 1.67
CA THR A 128 -8.01 6.44 1.39
C THR A 128 -7.14 5.74 0.37
N ILE A 129 -6.89 4.45 0.57
CA ILE A 129 -6.29 3.64 -0.49
C ILE A 129 -7.30 3.60 -1.64
N ALA A 130 -6.88 4.00 -2.84
CA ALA A 130 -7.73 3.97 -4.02
C ALA A 130 -8.24 2.55 -4.30
N ASN A 131 -9.48 2.43 -4.79
CA ASN A 131 -10.11 1.13 -5.04
C ASN A 131 -9.29 0.29 -6.03
N GLU A 132 -8.69 0.95 -7.02
CA GLU A 132 -7.86 0.33 -8.06
C GLU A 132 -6.60 -0.30 -7.47
N VAL A 133 -5.99 0.34 -6.47
CA VAL A 133 -4.83 -0.22 -5.75
C VAL A 133 -5.26 -1.47 -4.99
N CYS A 134 -6.41 -1.43 -4.33
CA CYS A 134 -6.95 -2.53 -3.55
C CYS A 134 -7.31 -3.72 -4.45
N ASP A 135 -7.87 -3.46 -5.64
CA ASP A 135 -8.13 -4.48 -6.67
C ASP A 135 -6.85 -5.16 -7.17
N ILE A 136 -5.80 -4.39 -7.44
CA ILE A 136 -4.51 -4.95 -7.84
C ILE A 136 -3.92 -5.83 -6.72
N ILE A 137 -3.97 -5.38 -5.47
CA ILE A 137 -3.48 -6.16 -4.33
C ILE A 137 -4.29 -7.44 -4.14
N ALA A 138 -5.61 -7.38 -4.29
CA ALA A 138 -6.49 -8.55 -4.19
C ALA A 138 -6.18 -9.60 -5.29
N ASP A 139 -5.95 -9.16 -6.53
CA ASP A 139 -5.56 -10.04 -7.64
C ASP A 139 -4.18 -10.70 -7.41
N GLN A 140 -3.22 -9.93 -6.87
CA GLN A 140 -1.91 -10.49 -6.49
C GLN A 140 -2.02 -11.44 -5.28
N SER A 141 -2.89 -11.14 -4.32
CA SER A 141 -3.17 -11.98 -3.15
C SER A 141 -3.80 -13.32 -3.54
N ALA A 142 -4.69 -13.35 -4.54
CA ALA A 142 -5.32 -14.59 -5.00
C ALA A 142 -4.29 -15.60 -5.55
N ASN A 143 -3.15 -15.10 -6.04
CA ASN A 143 -2.02 -15.89 -6.51
C ASN A 143 -0.94 -16.14 -5.42
N SER A 144 -1.20 -15.68 -4.20
CA SER A 144 -0.35 -15.87 -3.03
C SER A 144 -0.99 -16.85 -2.05
N THR A 145 -0.22 -17.43 -1.14
CA THR A 145 -0.70 -18.39 -0.12
C THR A 145 -1.56 -17.75 0.99
N GLY A 146 -2.27 -16.65 0.70
CA GLY A 146 -3.05 -15.90 1.69
C GLY A 146 -2.18 -15.13 2.70
N THR A 147 -1.00 -14.68 2.27
CA THR A 147 -0.02 -14.02 3.16
C THR A 147 -0.28 -12.51 3.29
N PHE A 148 -1.00 -11.91 2.35
CA PHE A 148 -1.41 -10.50 2.36
C PHE A 148 -2.72 -10.35 1.61
N GLY A 149 -3.42 -9.23 1.78
CA GLY A 149 -4.64 -8.93 1.04
C GLY A 149 -5.09 -7.48 1.23
N CYS A 150 -6.15 -7.08 0.53
CA CYS A 150 -6.76 -5.77 0.70
C CYS A 150 -8.27 -5.94 0.85
N VAL A 151 -8.84 -5.25 1.84
CA VAL A 151 -10.28 -5.20 2.11
C VAL A 151 -10.80 -3.84 1.71
N LYS A 152 -11.87 -3.83 0.93
CA LYS A 152 -12.55 -2.59 0.60
C LYS A 152 -13.46 -2.20 1.76
N GLY A 153 -13.33 -0.96 2.23
CA GLY A 153 -14.22 -0.46 3.26
C GLY A 153 -15.65 -0.32 2.74
N ALA A 154 -16.64 -0.39 3.62
CA ALA A 154 -17.99 0.06 3.30
C ALA A 154 -17.98 1.55 2.93
N THR A 155 -19.08 2.11 2.40
CA THR A 155 -19.17 3.50 1.89
C THR A 155 -18.70 4.64 2.82
N ALA A 156 -18.40 4.36 4.10
CA ALA A 156 -17.83 5.29 5.08
C ALA A 156 -16.46 4.86 5.65
N ASP A 157 -15.98 3.65 5.37
CA ASP A 157 -14.73 3.11 5.89
C ASP A 157 -13.64 3.18 4.81
N ALA A 158 -12.42 3.53 5.21
CA ALA A 158 -11.27 3.50 4.31
C ALA A 158 -10.88 2.06 3.96
N ASN A 159 -10.43 1.83 2.73
CA ASN A 159 -9.79 0.58 2.31
C ASN A 159 -8.56 0.28 3.18
N LYS A 160 -8.31 -1.00 3.47
CA LYS A 160 -7.23 -1.47 4.35
C LYS A 160 -6.43 -2.59 3.69
N VAL A 161 -5.10 -2.51 3.74
CA VAL A 161 -4.22 -3.63 3.35
C VAL A 161 -3.82 -4.39 4.61
N TRP A 162 -3.78 -5.71 4.56
CA TRP A 162 -3.32 -6.54 5.66
C TRP A 162 -2.23 -7.52 5.21
N TYR A 163 -1.39 -7.91 6.16
CA TYR A 163 -0.30 -8.87 5.97
C TYR A 163 -0.25 -9.81 7.16
N ARG A 164 -0.15 -11.11 6.92
CA ARG A 164 -0.09 -12.12 7.98
C ARG A 164 1.30 -12.17 8.62
N ILE A 165 1.33 -12.30 9.95
CA ILE A 165 2.55 -12.43 10.77
C ILE A 165 2.42 -13.52 11.85
#